data_AF-A0A497RUU2-F1
#
_entry.id   AF-A0A497RUU2-F1
#
_cell.length_a   1.000
_cell.length_b   1.000
_cell.length_c   1.000
_cell.angle_alpha   90.00
_cell.angle_beta   90.00
_cell.angle_gamma   90.00
#
_symmetry.space_group_name_H-M   'P 1'
#
loop_
_entity.id
_entity.type
_entity.pdbx_description
1 polymer ?
#
loop_
_entity_poly.entity_id
_entity_poly.type
_entity_poly.pdbx_seq_one_letter_code
_entity_poly.pdbx_strand_id
1 'polypeptide(L)'
;ISSNWILVAAFPPEIHGWSTNRAAGFTHIRCLDFQWSSEENELKAIFINARGTPVTITDVYADGDCFFTDESGTGTSLFGGGDNTTVSVAPGDTIQLTCTGDSLEYKEAGDYFQTDITITYTEEVAGRTVTHTESGSIRGIVE
;
A
#
# COMPACT_ATOMS: atom_id res chain seq x y z
N ILE A 1 -26.20 -31.61 -11.72
CA ILE A 1 -25.77 -30.31 -11.16
C ILE A 1 -24.73 -30.64 -10.11
N SER A 2 -23.45 -30.58 -10.46
CA SER A 2 -22.34 -30.84 -9.55
C SER A 2 -21.53 -29.56 -9.42
N SER A 3 -21.56 -28.98 -8.23
CA SER A 3 -20.83 -27.78 -7.87
C SER A 3 -19.32 -28.06 -7.87
N ASN A 4 -18.57 -27.39 -8.73
CA ASN A 4 -17.12 -27.32 -8.64
C ASN A 4 -16.76 -26.14 -7.75
N TRP A 5 -16.37 -26.42 -6.51
CA TRP A 5 -15.69 -25.46 -5.65
C TRP A 5 -14.20 -25.56 -5.99
N ILE A 6 -13.65 -24.50 -6.60
CA ILE A 6 -12.20 -24.36 -6.77
C ILE A 6 -11.62 -24.04 -5.40
N LEU A 7 -10.86 -24.99 -4.84
CA LEU A 7 -9.93 -24.71 -3.76
C LEU A 7 -8.87 -23.77 -4.32
N VAL A 8 -8.89 -22.50 -3.90
CA VAL A 8 -7.73 -21.63 -4.01
C VAL A 8 -6.70 -22.21 -3.05
N ALA A 9 -5.65 -22.82 -3.60
CA ALA A 9 -4.51 -23.28 -2.82
C ALA A 9 -3.86 -22.04 -2.22
N ALA A 10 -4.01 -21.86 -0.90
CA ALA A 10 -3.14 -20.99 -0.14
C ALA A 10 -1.72 -21.57 -0.26
N PHE A 11 -0.88 -20.95 -1.07
CA PHE A 11 0.54 -21.27 -1.09
C PHE A 11 1.10 -20.97 0.31
N PRO A 12 1.64 -21.94 1.04
CA PRO A 12 2.36 -21.63 2.26
C PRO A 12 3.58 -20.78 1.87
N PRO A 13 3.89 -19.67 2.58
CA PRO A 13 5.08 -18.91 2.27
C PRO A 13 6.31 -19.78 2.51
N GLU A 14 7.11 -19.99 1.46
CA GLU A 14 8.37 -20.71 1.51
C GLU A 14 9.37 -19.86 2.31
N ILE A 15 9.67 -20.26 3.54
CA ILE A 15 10.61 -19.56 4.42
C ILE A 15 12.02 -20.03 4.08
N HIS A 16 12.75 -19.23 3.30
CA HIS A 16 14.19 -19.36 3.13
C HIS A 16 14.89 -18.21 3.88
N GLY A 17 15.43 -18.53 5.06
CA GLY A 17 16.54 -17.84 5.72
C GLY A 17 16.53 -16.30 5.80
N TRP A 18 15.95 -15.80 6.90
CA TRP A 18 15.84 -14.39 7.35
C TRP A 18 14.60 -13.69 6.79
N SER A 19 13.77 -13.19 7.70
CA SER A 19 12.53 -12.47 7.47
C SER A 19 12.76 -11.14 6.73
N THR A 20 12.99 -11.18 5.43
CA THR A 20 13.42 -10.02 4.65
C THR A 20 12.27 -9.07 4.33
N ASN A 21 11.14 -9.60 3.85
CA ASN A 21 9.98 -8.80 3.49
C ASN A 21 9.06 -8.59 4.71
N ARG A 22 8.92 -7.34 5.17
CA ARG A 22 8.01 -6.97 6.26
C ARG A 22 7.39 -5.59 6.06
N ALA A 23 6.08 -5.51 6.26
CA ALA A 23 5.36 -4.26 6.50
C ALA A 23 4.92 -4.17 7.98
N ALA A 24 5.06 -3.00 8.61
CA ALA A 24 4.65 -2.78 10.01
C ALA A 24 4.25 -1.33 10.28
N GLY A 25 3.48 -1.08 11.35
CA GLY A 25 3.06 0.26 11.79
C GLY A 25 1.65 0.66 11.34
N PHE A 26 1.12 0.01 10.30
CA PHE A 26 -0.23 0.20 9.81
C PHE A 26 -1.27 -0.56 10.65
N THR A 27 -2.34 0.11 11.07
CA THR A 27 -3.35 -0.47 11.97
C THR A 27 -4.72 -0.56 11.34
N HIS A 28 -5.18 0.49 10.66
CA HIS A 28 -6.47 0.50 10.00
C HIS A 28 -6.37 0.54 8.47
N ILE A 29 -5.34 1.20 7.91
CA ILE A 29 -5.02 1.10 6.48
C ILE A 29 -3.87 0.11 6.35
N ARG A 30 -4.18 -1.18 6.42
CA ARG A 30 -3.15 -2.23 6.59
C ARG A 30 -2.54 -2.62 5.26
N CYS A 31 -1.22 -2.73 5.20
CA CYS A 31 -0.53 -3.34 4.07
C CYS A 31 -0.79 -4.86 4.08
N LEU A 32 -1.27 -5.41 2.97
CA LEU A 32 -1.52 -6.84 2.77
C LEU A 32 -0.38 -7.51 2.02
N ASP A 33 0.15 -6.84 1.01
CA ASP A 33 1.17 -7.38 0.11
C ASP A 33 2.00 -6.25 -0.48
N PHE A 34 3.22 -6.55 -0.92
CA PHE A 34 4.08 -5.58 -1.59
C PHE A 34 5.23 -6.27 -2.34
N GLN A 35 5.75 -5.58 -3.34
CA GLN A 35 6.87 -6.01 -4.17
C GLN A 35 7.68 -4.80 -4.63
N TRP A 36 9.01 -4.90 -4.60
CA TRP A 36 9.89 -3.95 -5.28
C TRP A 36 10.42 -4.58 -6.56
N SER A 37 10.16 -3.95 -7.70
CA SER A 37 10.65 -4.36 -9.02
C SER A 37 11.94 -3.61 -9.36
N SER A 38 13.06 -4.31 -9.56
CA SER A 38 14.29 -3.69 -10.09
C SER A 38 14.16 -3.27 -11.56
N GLU A 39 13.30 -3.95 -12.34
CA GLU A 39 13.08 -3.63 -13.75
C GLU A 39 12.37 -2.28 -13.91
N GLU A 40 11.34 -2.05 -13.10
CA GLU A 40 10.55 -0.81 -13.11
C GLU A 40 11.12 0.25 -12.14
N ASN A 41 11.98 -0.16 -11.20
CA ASN A 41 12.47 0.65 -10.08
C ASN A 41 11.32 1.24 -9.24
N GLU A 42 10.34 0.39 -8.92
CA GLU A 42 9.10 0.78 -8.25
C GLU A 42 8.76 -0.17 -7.09
N LEU A 43 8.29 0.40 -5.98
CA LEU A 43 7.59 -0.33 -4.94
C LEU A 43 6.09 -0.32 -5.22
N LYS A 44 5.50 -1.50 -5.41
CA LYS A 44 4.05 -1.70 -5.49
C LYS A 44 3.57 -2.32 -4.18
N ALA A 45 2.66 -1.65 -3.47
CA ALA A 45 2.14 -2.11 -2.19
C ALA A 45 0.60 -2.07 -2.17
N ILE A 46 -0.02 -3.15 -1.71
CA ILE A 46 -1.48 -3.27 -1.61
C ILE A 46 -1.88 -3.00 -0.16
N PHE A 47 -2.81 -2.06 0.02
CA PHE A 47 -3.41 -1.72 1.30
C PHE A 47 -4.89 -2.08 1.32
N ILE A 48 -5.41 -2.40 2.49
CA ILE A 48 -6.84 -2.62 2.73
C ILE A 48 -7.36 -1.62 3.75
N ASN A 49 -8.56 -1.09 3.52
CA ASN A 49 -9.30 -0.42 4.57
C ASN A 49 -9.84 -1.47 5.55
N ALA A 50 -9.14 -1.67 6.66
CA ALA A 50 -9.53 -2.58 7.73
C ALA A 50 -10.46 -1.94 8.76
N ARG A 51 -10.92 -0.69 8.56
CA ARG A 51 -11.97 -0.09 9.38
C ARG A 51 -13.32 -0.72 9.06
N GLY A 52 -14.25 -0.58 10.00
CA GLY A 52 -15.66 -0.90 9.79
C GLY A 52 -16.45 0.18 9.04
N THR A 53 -15.79 1.27 8.63
CA THR A 53 -16.36 2.46 8.02
C THR A 53 -15.58 2.89 6.78
N PRO A 54 -16.23 3.47 5.76
CA PRO A 54 -15.52 4.05 4.63
C PRO A 54 -14.53 5.13 5.09
N VAL A 55 -13.38 5.18 4.42
CA VAL A 55 -12.36 6.21 4.63
C VAL A 55 -12.11 6.97 3.34
N THR A 56 -11.69 8.21 3.46
CA THR A 56 -11.21 9.02 2.34
C THR A 56 -9.73 9.31 2.57
N ILE A 57 -8.85 8.72 1.77
CA ILE A 57 -7.42 9.02 1.79
C ILE A 57 -7.21 10.39 1.17
N THR A 58 -6.58 11.28 1.93
CA THR A 58 -6.39 12.68 1.57
C THR A 58 -4.94 13.03 1.28
N ASP A 59 -3.98 12.25 1.80
CA ASP A 59 -2.56 12.50 1.58
C ASP A 59 -1.76 11.23 1.82
N VAL A 60 -0.70 11.02 1.05
CA VAL A 60 0.31 10.00 1.30
C VAL A 60 1.69 10.56 1.08
N TYR A 61 2.52 10.34 2.08
CA TYR A 61 3.93 10.66 2.05
C TYR A 61 4.74 9.39 2.17
N ALA A 62 5.75 9.22 1.33
CA ALA A 62 6.82 8.27 1.61
C ALA A 62 8.16 8.97 1.41
N ASP A 63 9.25 8.28 1.75
CA ASP A 63 10.59 8.67 1.33
C ASP A 63 10.71 8.55 -0.21
N GLY A 64 10.03 9.42 -0.96
CA GLY A 64 9.95 9.44 -2.42
C GLY A 64 8.61 9.84 -3.00
N ASP A 65 8.54 9.82 -4.33
CA ASP A 65 7.33 10.14 -5.07
C ASP A 65 6.45 8.89 -5.17
N CYS A 66 5.33 8.90 -4.45
CA CYS A 66 4.34 7.83 -4.48
C CYS A 66 2.99 8.30 -5.03
N PHE A 67 2.31 7.41 -5.74
CA PHE A 67 0.97 7.62 -6.29
C PHE A 67 0.11 6.36 -6.10
N PHE A 68 -1.21 6.52 -6.00
CA PHE A 68 -2.12 5.37 -6.00
C PHE A 68 -2.47 4.98 -7.42
N THR A 69 -2.66 3.69 -7.64
CA THR A 69 -3.35 3.16 -8.80
C THR A 69 -4.61 2.48 -8.29
N ASP A 70 -5.77 2.90 -8.77
CA ASP A 70 -7.01 2.18 -8.47
C ASP A 70 -7.05 0.85 -9.24
N GLU A 71 -7.99 -0.03 -8.87
CA GLU A 71 -8.16 -1.34 -9.53
C GLU A 71 -8.55 -1.21 -11.02
N SER A 72 -8.91 -0.01 -11.49
CA SER A 72 -9.18 0.28 -12.90
C SER A 72 -7.91 0.54 -13.72
N GLY A 73 -6.74 0.59 -13.07
CA GLY A 73 -5.47 0.94 -13.71
C GLY A 73 -5.33 2.44 -13.99
N THR A 74 -6.24 3.27 -13.46
CA THR A 74 -6.17 4.72 -13.61
C THR A 74 -5.37 5.27 -12.44
N GLY A 75 -4.10 5.60 -12.70
CA GLY A 75 -3.23 6.23 -11.72
C GLY A 75 -3.87 7.50 -11.18
N THR A 76 -4.17 7.51 -9.89
CA THR A 76 -4.70 8.65 -9.16
C THR A 76 -3.59 9.18 -8.28
N SER A 77 -2.92 10.22 -8.76
CA SER A 77 -1.82 10.81 -8.02
C SER A 77 -2.33 11.54 -6.77
N LEU A 78 -1.74 11.17 -5.64
CA LEU A 78 -1.90 11.81 -4.33
C LEU A 78 -0.52 12.28 -3.89
N PHE A 79 0.11 13.19 -4.64
CA PHE A 79 1.44 13.70 -4.28
C PHE A 79 1.37 14.66 -3.10
N GLY A 80 2.35 14.51 -2.19
CA GLY A 80 2.62 15.42 -1.11
C GLY A 80 2.74 16.87 -1.60
N GLY A 81 1.79 17.69 -1.15
CA GLY A 81 1.85 19.15 -1.31
C GLY A 81 1.36 19.70 -2.64
N GLY A 82 0.09 19.50 -3.01
CA GLY A 82 -0.59 20.44 -3.91
C GLY A 82 -1.78 19.91 -4.71
N ASP A 83 -1.81 18.62 -5.03
CA ASP A 83 -2.91 18.05 -5.82
C ASP A 83 -3.98 17.47 -4.89
N ASN A 84 -5.14 18.12 -4.89
CA ASN A 84 -6.28 17.89 -4.00
C ASN A 84 -7.08 16.63 -4.38
N THR A 85 -6.39 15.61 -4.88
CA THR A 85 -7.05 14.35 -5.20
C THR A 85 -7.36 13.64 -3.88
N THR A 86 -8.46 12.91 -3.82
CA THR A 86 -8.82 12.10 -2.65
C THR A 86 -9.37 10.79 -3.15
N VAL A 87 -9.10 9.70 -2.42
CA VAL A 87 -9.56 8.36 -2.79
C VAL A 87 -10.47 7.84 -1.70
N SER A 88 -11.72 7.53 -2.05
CA SER A 88 -12.68 6.90 -1.13
C SER A 88 -12.52 5.38 -1.20
N VAL A 89 -12.37 4.75 -0.04
CA VAL A 89 -12.12 3.31 0.10
C VAL A 89 -13.15 2.72 1.05
N ALA A 90 -14.00 1.83 0.57
CA ALA A 90 -15.01 1.20 1.43
C ALA A 90 -14.37 0.17 2.39
N PRO A 91 -15.06 -0.22 3.47
CA PRO A 91 -14.57 -1.26 4.37
C PRO A 91 -14.27 -2.57 3.63
N GLY A 92 -13.05 -3.07 3.77
CA GLY A 92 -12.59 -4.30 3.13
C GLY A 92 -12.09 -4.14 1.70
N ASP A 93 -12.24 -2.96 1.08
CA ASP A 93 -11.71 -2.69 -0.25
C ASP A 93 -10.20 -2.47 -0.20
N THR A 94 -9.55 -2.82 -1.32
CA THR A 94 -8.12 -2.67 -1.50
C THR A 94 -7.76 -1.49 -2.39
N ILE A 95 -6.55 -0.99 -2.18
CA ILE A 95 -5.93 0.05 -3.01
C ILE A 95 -4.47 -0.31 -3.24
N GLN A 96 -3.93 0.06 -4.40
CA GLN A 96 -2.51 -0.11 -4.69
C GLN A 96 -1.79 1.24 -4.61
N LEU A 97 -0.72 1.29 -3.84
CA LEU A 97 0.26 2.37 -3.82
C LEU A 97 1.46 1.95 -4.67
N THR A 98 1.88 2.82 -5.59
CA THR A 98 3.11 2.67 -6.37
C THR A 98 4.04 3.81 -6.01
N CYS A 99 5.28 3.51 -5.62
CA CYS A 99 6.31 4.50 -5.34
C CYS A 99 7.42 4.40 -6.38
N THR A 100 7.65 5.49 -7.12
CA THR A 100 8.74 5.65 -8.09
C THR A 100 9.92 6.35 -7.44
N GLY A 101 11.12 5.80 -7.61
CA GLY A 101 12.32 6.35 -7.00
C GLY A 101 12.86 7.59 -7.70
N ASP A 102 12.53 8.79 -7.19
CA ASP A 102 13.37 9.99 -7.36
C ASP A 102 14.21 10.29 -6.10
N SER A 103 13.79 9.79 -4.93
CA SER A 103 14.52 9.84 -3.65
C SER A 103 15.24 8.54 -3.28
N LEU A 104 14.94 7.45 -3.99
CA LEU A 104 15.42 6.11 -3.73
C LEU A 104 16.35 5.76 -4.89
N GLU A 105 17.66 5.77 -4.63
CA GLU A 105 18.69 5.35 -5.60
C GLU A 105 18.25 4.06 -6.31
N TYR A 106 18.50 3.98 -7.63
CA TYR A 106 18.18 2.80 -8.44
C TYR A 106 18.61 1.53 -7.70
N LYS A 107 17.66 0.60 -7.51
CA LYS A 107 17.91 -0.64 -6.78
C LYS A 107 18.00 -1.82 -7.73
N GLU A 108 19.05 -2.61 -7.57
CA GLU A 108 19.24 -3.85 -8.31
C GLU A 108 18.61 -5.03 -7.56
N ALA A 109 18.29 -6.09 -8.30
CA ALA A 109 17.82 -7.35 -7.71
C ALA A 109 18.80 -7.85 -6.63
N GLY A 110 18.27 -8.13 -5.44
CA GLY A 110 19.06 -8.51 -4.26
C GLY A 110 19.39 -7.36 -3.31
N ASP A 111 19.15 -6.11 -3.69
CA ASP A 111 19.35 -4.97 -2.80
C ASP A 111 18.33 -4.94 -1.67
N TYR A 112 18.76 -4.45 -0.50
CA TYR A 112 17.84 -4.14 0.58
C TYR A 112 17.13 -2.81 0.32
N PHE A 113 15.84 -2.79 0.61
CA PHE A 113 15.05 -1.56 0.65
C PHE A 113 14.33 -1.40 1.97
N GLN A 114 14.13 -0.15 2.35
CA GLN A 114 13.22 0.29 3.40
C GLN A 114 12.56 1.58 2.94
N THR A 115 11.25 1.64 3.06
CA THR A 115 10.42 2.78 2.70
C THR A 115 9.46 3.05 3.84
N ASP A 116 9.60 4.21 4.46
CA ASP A 116 8.66 4.67 5.47
C ASP A 116 7.51 5.41 4.76
N ILE A 117 6.27 5.09 5.12
CA ILE A 117 5.05 5.58 4.47
C ILE A 117 4.13 6.13 5.56
N THR A 118 3.58 7.32 5.31
CA THR A 118 2.57 7.99 6.12
C THR A 118 1.33 8.23 5.29
N ILE A 119 0.18 7.73 5.76
CA ILE A 119 -1.12 7.84 5.11
C ILE A 119 -2.02 8.70 6.00
N THR A 120 -2.52 9.80 5.45
CA THR A 120 -3.56 10.63 6.07
C THR A 120 -4.90 10.34 5.41
N TYR A 121 -5.91 10.08 6.24
CA TYR A 121 -7.26 9.80 5.79
C TYR A 121 -8.30 10.44 6.70
N THR A 122 -9.49 10.64 6.19
CA THR A 122 -10.66 11.08 6.95
C THR A 122 -11.72 9.99 7.01
N GLU A 123 -12.52 9.99 8.08
CA GLU A 123 -13.72 9.18 8.21
C GLU A 123 -14.87 9.99 8.83
N GLU A 124 -16.11 9.58 8.59
CA GLU A 124 -17.28 10.17 9.22
C GLU A 124 -17.67 9.39 10.48
N VAL A 125 -17.54 10.04 11.65
CA VAL A 125 -17.91 9.47 12.95
C VAL A 125 -19.00 10.30 13.58
N ALA A 126 -20.20 9.72 13.70
CA ALA A 126 -21.38 10.39 14.28
C ALA A 126 -21.69 11.77 13.65
N GLY A 127 -21.53 11.88 12.33
CA GLY A 127 -21.81 13.11 11.56
C GLY A 127 -20.73 14.18 11.65
N ARG A 128 -19.50 13.79 12.02
CA ARG A 128 -18.32 14.65 11.99
C ARG A 128 -17.22 13.97 11.20
N THR A 129 -16.57 14.74 10.34
CA THR A 129 -15.31 14.35 9.70
C THR A 129 -14.19 14.34 10.73
N VAL A 130 -13.51 13.20 10.86
CA VAL A 130 -12.33 13.01 11.72
C VAL A 130 -11.14 12.70 10.83
N THR A 131 -10.02 13.40 11.05
CA THR A 131 -8.77 13.15 10.35
C THR A 131 -7.87 12.24 11.16
N HIS A 132 -7.26 11.26 10.49
CA HIS A 132 -6.31 10.31 11.03
C HIS A 132 -5.04 10.30 10.19
N THR A 133 -3.94 9.93 10.85
CA THR A 133 -2.65 9.71 10.21
C THR A 133 -2.10 8.38 10.72
N GLU A 134 -1.69 7.51 9.80
CA GLU A 134 -1.02 6.25 10.08
C GLU A 134 0.33 6.21 9.41
N SER A 135 1.37 5.86 10.18
CA SER A 135 2.72 5.71 9.64
C SER A 135 3.19 4.27 9.83
N GLY A 136 3.86 3.76 8.81
CA GLY A 136 4.44 2.43 8.82
C GLY A 136 5.68 2.35 7.96
N SER A 137 6.35 1.21 8.01
CA SER A 137 7.57 0.92 7.28
C SER A 137 7.42 -0.37 6.51
N ILE A 138 7.75 -0.34 5.22
CA ILE A 138 7.86 -1.51 4.36
C ILE A 138 9.33 -1.72 4.07
N ARG A 139 9.82 -2.93 4.29
CA ARG A 139 11.22 -3.29 4.03
C ARG A 139 11.30 -4.67 3.42
N GLY A 140 12.34 -4.89 2.63
CA GLY A 140 12.47 -6.12 1.85
C GLY A 140 13.75 -6.23 1.07
N ILE A 141 13.77 -7.22 0.20
CA ILE A 141 14.79 -7.39 -0.83
C ILE A 141 14.14 -7.13 -2.18
N VAL A 142 14.84 -6.40 -3.03
CA VAL A 142 14.43 -6.10 -4.39
C VAL A 142 14.47 -7.35 -5.24
N GLU A 143 13.41 -7.57 -6.03
CA GLU A 143 13.30 -8.70 -6.95
C GLU A 143 13.88 -8.38 -8.33
#